data_AF-A0A959LFX5-F1
#
_entry.id   AF-A0A959LFX5-F1
#
_cell.length_a   1.000
_cell.length_b   1.000
_cell.length_c   1.000
_cell.angle_alpha   90.00
_cell.angle_beta   90.00
_cell.angle_gamma   90.00
#
_symmetry.space_group_name_H-M   'P 1'
#
loop_
_entity.id
_entity.type
_entity.pdbx_description
1 polymer ?
#
loop_
_entity_poly.entity_id
_entity_poly.type
_entity_poly.pdbx_seq_one_letter_code
_entity_poly.pdbx_strand_id
1 'polypeptide(L)'
;RRIAIVLQDVFLFSGTVLENITLKDPRISREEVETSARMIGAHEFIMRLPGGYDFQVQERGATLSMGQRQLISFVRALVFDPDILILDEATSSIDTETEQVIQHAIETMIATRTSIVIAHRLSTIRHADRIMVLESGQRLEFGTHDELMANAQGRYRELVEMQFSLIE
;
A
#
# COMPACT_ATOMS: atom_id res chain seq x y z
N ARG A 1 12.75 -11.99 0.10
CA ARG A 1 11.82 -12.93 0.79
C ARG A 1 10.63 -13.10 -0.15
N ARG A 2 10.06 -14.29 -0.36
CA ARG A 2 9.02 -14.48 -1.40
C ARG A 2 7.68 -13.79 -1.13
N ILE A 3 7.40 -13.43 0.12
CA ILE A 3 6.13 -12.78 0.53
C ILE A 3 6.44 -11.51 1.31
N ALA A 4 5.75 -10.41 0.98
CA ALA A 4 5.71 -9.18 1.76
C ALA A 4 4.28 -8.84 2.16
N ILE A 5 4.13 -8.25 3.35
CA ILE A 5 2.85 -7.83 3.90
C ILE A 5 2.97 -6.36 4.28
N VAL A 6 2.02 -5.55 3.84
CA VAL A 6 1.84 -4.16 4.28
C VAL A 6 0.48 -4.05 4.96
N LEU A 7 0.51 -3.75 6.25
CA LEU A 7 -0.68 -3.59 7.07
C LEU A 7 -1.18 -2.15 7.04
N GLN A 8 -2.47 -1.95 7.32
CA GLN A 8 -3.08 -0.63 7.54
C GLN A 8 -2.30 0.18 8.58
N ASP A 9 -2.02 -0.44 9.74
CA ASP A 9 -1.24 0.17 10.82
C ASP A 9 0.25 -0.11 10.62
N VAL A 10 0.95 0.85 10.03
CA VAL A 10 2.38 0.74 9.77
C VAL A 10 3.18 0.92 11.05
N PHE A 11 3.97 -0.10 11.36
CA PHE A 11 4.97 -0.04 12.42
C PHE A 11 6.36 0.32 11.87
N LEU A 12 6.94 1.39 12.43
CA LEU A 12 8.33 1.79 12.22
C LEU A 12 9.12 1.58 13.52
N PHE A 13 10.35 1.07 13.37
CA PHE A 13 11.30 0.90 14.46
C PHE A 13 12.07 2.19 14.74
N SER A 14 12.58 2.33 15.95
CA SER A 14 13.56 3.38 16.26
C SER A 14 14.85 3.15 15.47
N GLY A 15 15.33 4.18 14.79
CA GLY A 15 16.51 4.12 13.91
C GLY A 15 16.37 5.07 12.72
N THR A 16 17.21 4.92 11.69
CA THR A 16 17.07 5.75 10.48
C THR A 16 15.93 5.29 9.58
N VAL A 17 15.51 6.14 8.65
CA VAL A 17 14.62 5.75 7.54
C VAL A 17 15.25 4.59 6.74
N LEU A 18 16.55 4.67 6.46
CA LEU A 18 17.28 3.59 5.78
C LEU A 18 17.22 2.27 6.56
N GLU A 19 17.46 2.28 7.87
CA GLU A 19 17.38 1.07 8.71
C GLU A 19 15.96 0.50 8.74
N ASN A 20 14.94 1.36 8.73
CA ASN A 20 13.55 0.96 8.66
C ASN A 20 13.17 0.32 7.32
N ILE A 21 13.73 0.80 6.21
CA ILE A 21 13.48 0.23 4.88
C ILE A 21 14.21 -1.10 4.71
N THR A 22 15.49 -1.13 5.06
CA THR A 22 16.35 -2.32 4.90
C THR A 22 16.11 -3.39 5.97
N LEU A 23 15.43 -3.03 7.06
CA LEU A 23 15.36 -3.86 8.28
C LEU A 23 16.76 -4.29 8.77
N LYS A 24 17.76 -3.44 8.56
CA LYS A 24 19.18 -3.69 8.86
C LYS A 24 19.75 -4.91 8.13
N ASP A 25 19.17 -5.30 7.00
CA ASP A 25 19.72 -6.33 6.12
C ASP A 25 20.93 -5.76 5.35
N PRO A 26 22.17 -6.22 5.62
CA PRO A 26 23.37 -5.66 5.00
C PRO A 26 23.49 -5.97 3.51
N ARG A 27 22.64 -6.86 2.98
CA ARG A 27 22.61 -7.20 1.55
C ARG A 27 21.90 -6.16 0.72
N ILE A 28 21.08 -5.30 1.34
CA ILE A 28 20.34 -4.26 0.66
C ILE A 28 21.18 -2.98 0.69
N SER A 29 21.63 -2.57 -0.49
CA SER A 29 22.39 -1.34 -0.67
C SER A 29 21.51 -0.09 -0.57
N ARG A 30 22.13 1.05 -0.26
CA ARG A 30 21.45 2.35 -0.30
C ARG A 30 20.93 2.66 -1.71
N GLU A 31 21.65 2.26 -2.76
CA GLU A 31 21.25 2.47 -4.15
C GLU A 31 19.95 1.73 -4.50
N GLU A 32 19.80 0.48 -4.05
CA GLU A 32 18.55 -0.30 -4.22
C GLU A 32 17.38 0.35 -3.48
N VAL A 33 17.62 0.88 -2.28
CA VAL A 33 16.62 1.62 -1.51
C VAL A 33 16.20 2.90 -2.24
N GLU A 34 17.14 3.68 -2.75
CA GLU A 34 16.84 4.90 -3.49
C GLU A 34 16.11 4.61 -4.80
N THR A 35 16.53 3.58 -5.53
CA THR A 35 15.86 3.12 -6.75
C THR A 35 14.43 2.71 -6.44
N SER A 36 14.22 1.91 -5.39
CA SER A 36 12.90 1.49 -4.93
C SER A 36 12.02 2.67 -4.52
N ALA A 37 12.59 3.63 -3.80
CA ALA A 37 11.86 4.82 -3.39
C ALA A 37 11.46 5.72 -4.56
N ARG A 38 12.32 5.85 -5.59
CA ARG A 38 11.99 6.62 -6.80
C ARG A 38 10.87 5.97 -7.61
N MET A 39 10.88 4.65 -7.74
CA MET A 39 9.85 3.90 -8.49
C MET A 39 8.42 4.17 -7.99
N ILE A 40 8.25 4.45 -6.69
CA ILE A 40 6.93 4.68 -6.08
C ILE A 40 6.71 6.13 -5.61
N GLY A 41 7.57 7.06 -6.03
CA GLY A 41 7.46 8.48 -5.65
C GLY A 41 7.80 8.83 -4.19
N ALA A 42 8.34 7.86 -3.43
CA ALA A 42 8.74 8.05 -2.04
C ALA A 42 10.06 8.85 -1.88
N HIS A 43 10.92 8.87 -2.90
CA HIS A 43 12.24 9.50 -2.79
C HIS A 43 12.18 10.99 -2.42
N GLU A 44 11.29 11.74 -3.07
CA GLU A 44 11.18 13.19 -2.91
C GLU A 44 10.85 13.59 -1.47
N PHE A 45 9.90 12.92 -0.82
CA PHE A 45 9.58 13.24 0.57
C PHE A 45 10.70 12.80 1.52
N ILE A 46 11.35 11.66 1.27
CA ILE A 46 12.45 11.19 2.12
C ILE A 46 13.57 12.22 2.09
N MET A 47 13.91 12.76 0.92
CA MET A 47 14.96 13.78 0.77
C MET A 47 14.58 15.15 1.37
N ARG A 48 13.29 15.44 1.56
CA ARG A 48 12.82 16.64 2.29
C ARG A 48 12.99 16.51 3.81
N LEU A 49 13.18 15.30 4.35
CA LEU A 49 13.45 15.12 5.77
C LEU A 49 14.85 15.65 6.13
N PRO A 50 15.04 16.19 7.35
CA PRO A 50 16.37 16.56 7.83
C PRO A 50 17.33 15.34 7.82
N GLY A 51 18.36 15.37 6.98
CA GLY A 51 19.29 14.24 6.81
C GLY A 51 18.78 13.12 5.87
N GLY A 52 17.66 13.32 5.19
CA GLY A 52 17.19 12.40 4.15
C GLY A 52 16.91 10.98 4.69
N TYR A 53 17.52 9.99 4.04
CA TYR A 53 17.47 8.58 4.48
C TYR A 53 18.08 8.33 5.86
N ASP A 54 18.91 9.24 6.36
CA ASP A 54 19.54 9.17 7.68
C ASP A 54 18.71 9.87 8.77
N PHE A 55 17.53 10.39 8.42
CA PHE A 55 16.57 10.96 9.36
C PHE A 55 16.23 9.94 10.46
N GLN A 56 16.29 10.40 11.71
CA GLN A 56 16.02 9.58 12.87
C GLN A 56 14.53 9.45 13.12
N VAL A 57 14.01 8.25 12.93
CA VAL A 57 12.65 7.85 13.29
C VAL A 57 12.65 7.51 14.78
N GLN A 58 11.94 8.29 15.58
CA GLN A 58 11.66 7.97 16.99
C GLN A 58 10.60 6.86 17.10
N GLU A 59 10.34 6.32 18.30
CA GLU A 59 9.37 5.23 18.48
C GLU A 59 8.02 5.53 17.80
N ARG A 60 7.53 4.55 17.03
CA ARG A 60 6.29 4.61 16.23
C ARG A 60 6.24 5.69 15.13
N GLY A 61 7.36 6.37 14.84
CA GLY A 61 7.42 7.39 13.80
C GLY A 61 6.46 8.56 14.07
N ALA A 62 6.36 8.99 15.33
CA ALA A 62 5.45 10.06 15.77
C ALA A 62 5.65 11.40 15.03
N THR A 63 6.83 11.62 14.44
CA THR A 63 7.17 12.82 13.67
C THR A 63 6.77 12.74 12.19
N LEU A 64 6.33 11.57 11.71
CA LEU A 64 5.91 11.35 10.32
C LEU A 64 4.39 11.33 10.22
N SER A 65 3.85 11.81 9.10
CA SER A 65 2.42 11.63 8.80
C SER A 65 2.09 10.16 8.55
N MET A 66 0.81 9.79 8.64
CA MET A 66 0.39 8.42 8.35
C MET A 66 0.76 7.99 6.92
N GLY A 67 0.55 8.86 5.94
CA GLY A 67 0.91 8.57 4.56
C GLY A 67 2.43 8.45 4.34
N GLN A 68 3.24 9.27 5.01
CA GLN A 68 4.70 9.11 4.99
C GLN A 68 5.15 7.77 5.58
N ARG A 69 4.54 7.32 6.69
CA ARG A 69 4.82 5.99 7.25
C ARG A 69 4.44 4.89 6.26
N GLN A 70 3.30 4.99 5.60
CA GLN A 70 2.88 4.05 4.54
C GLN A 70 3.89 3.99 3.39
N LEU A 71 4.33 5.14 2.87
CA LEU A 71 5.33 5.15 1.81
C LEU A 71 6.65 4.48 2.24
N ILE A 72 7.13 4.71 3.46
CA ILE A 72 8.31 3.99 3.99
C ILE A 72 8.07 2.48 4.02
N SER A 73 6.87 2.03 4.42
CA SER A 73 6.49 0.62 4.42
C SER A 73 6.43 0.03 3.01
N PHE A 74 5.99 0.80 2.03
CA PHE A 74 5.98 0.40 0.62
C PHE A 74 7.40 0.25 0.07
N VAL A 75 8.30 1.21 0.33
CA VAL A 75 9.71 1.07 -0.07
C VAL A 75 10.32 -0.17 0.59
N ARG A 76 10.04 -0.40 1.88
CA ARG A 76 10.45 -1.62 2.60
C ARG A 76 9.94 -2.87 1.90
N ALA A 77 8.65 -2.95 1.57
CA ALA A 77 8.12 -4.13 0.88
C ALA A 77 8.73 -4.33 -0.51
N LEU A 78 8.97 -3.24 -1.25
CA LEU A 78 9.48 -3.26 -2.61
C LEU A 78 10.94 -3.71 -2.69
N VAL A 79 11.80 -3.23 -1.78
CA VAL A 79 13.25 -3.50 -1.80
C VAL A 79 13.60 -4.96 -1.50
N PHE A 80 12.72 -5.69 -0.83
CA PHE A 80 12.89 -7.13 -0.58
C PHE A 80 12.48 -8.03 -1.75
N ASP A 81 12.05 -7.41 -2.85
CA ASP A 81 11.62 -8.02 -4.11
C ASP A 81 10.76 -9.28 -3.94
N PRO A 82 9.56 -9.16 -3.32
CA PRO A 82 8.67 -10.30 -3.11
C PRO A 82 7.96 -10.76 -4.39
N ASP A 83 7.75 -12.08 -4.51
CA ASP A 83 6.90 -12.68 -5.53
C ASP A 83 5.40 -12.44 -5.25
N ILE A 84 5.04 -12.40 -3.96
CA ILE A 84 3.68 -12.22 -3.46
C ILE A 84 3.61 -11.02 -2.53
N LEU A 85 2.69 -10.10 -2.82
CA LEU A 85 2.43 -8.91 -2.04
C LEU A 85 1.04 -8.98 -1.41
N ILE A 86 0.93 -8.75 -0.11
CA ILE A 86 -0.34 -8.61 0.59
C ILE A 86 -0.45 -7.17 1.09
N LEU A 87 -1.48 -6.45 0.65
CA LEU A 87 -1.72 -5.06 1.01
C LEU A 87 -3.04 -4.95 1.75
N ASP A 88 -3.01 -4.29 2.91
CA ASP A 88 -4.19 -3.89 3.66
C ASP A 88 -4.39 -2.38 3.53
N GLU A 89 -5.24 -1.97 2.60
CA GLU A 89 -5.41 -0.58 2.19
C GLU A 89 -6.51 0.09 3.02
N ALA A 90 -6.14 0.81 4.07
CA ALA A 90 -7.07 1.72 4.75
C ALA A 90 -6.62 3.18 4.59
N THR A 91 -7.54 3.99 4.07
CA THR A 91 -7.26 5.36 3.59
C THR A 91 -7.86 6.46 4.46
N SER A 92 -8.27 6.15 5.70
CA SER A 92 -8.84 7.18 6.58
C SER A 92 -7.76 8.15 7.08
N SER A 93 -7.87 9.43 6.75
CA SER A 93 -7.02 10.53 7.25
C SER A 93 -5.63 10.70 6.58
N ILE A 94 -5.56 10.62 5.26
CA ILE A 94 -4.36 10.99 4.47
C ILE A 94 -4.60 12.33 3.77
N ASP A 95 -3.61 13.21 3.72
CA ASP A 95 -3.66 14.44 2.94
C ASP A 95 -3.66 14.16 1.43
N THR A 96 -4.32 15.02 0.65
CA THR A 96 -4.58 14.79 -0.79
C THR A 96 -3.29 14.69 -1.63
N GLU A 97 -2.19 15.36 -1.26
CA GLU A 97 -0.92 15.26 -1.97
C GLU A 97 -0.29 13.87 -1.76
N THR A 98 -0.18 13.43 -0.51
CA THR A 98 0.36 12.10 -0.18
C THR A 98 -0.54 10.98 -0.70
N GLU A 99 -1.84 11.23 -0.82
CA GLU A 99 -2.81 10.27 -1.35
C GLU A 99 -2.49 9.82 -2.78
N GLN A 100 -2.14 10.77 -3.65
CA GLN A 100 -1.80 10.49 -5.05
C GLN A 100 -0.52 9.66 -5.16
N VAL A 101 0.49 9.97 -4.33
CA VAL A 101 1.74 9.22 -4.29
C VAL A 101 1.50 7.78 -3.82
N ILE A 102 0.65 7.60 -2.82
CA ILE A 102 0.27 6.27 -2.31
C ILE A 102 -0.48 5.47 -3.37
N GLN A 103 -1.42 6.07 -4.09
CA GLN A 103 -2.13 5.40 -5.17
C GLN A 103 -1.15 4.93 -6.26
N HIS A 104 -0.27 5.82 -6.70
CA HIS A 104 0.77 5.50 -7.68
C HIS A 104 1.70 4.39 -7.19
N ALA A 105 2.07 4.41 -5.91
CA ALA A 105 2.88 3.36 -5.29
C ALA A 105 2.18 2.00 -5.32
N ILE A 106 0.90 1.94 -4.93
CA ILE A 106 0.10 0.70 -4.96
C ILE A 106 0.05 0.16 -6.39
N GLU A 107 -0.35 0.98 -7.37
CA GLU A 107 -0.44 0.57 -8.78
C GLU A 107 0.89 0.03 -9.32
N THR A 108 2.00 0.69 -8.99
CA THR A 108 3.34 0.27 -9.40
C THR A 108 3.73 -1.07 -8.76
N MET A 109 3.42 -1.26 -7.48
CA MET A 109 3.75 -2.48 -6.75
C MET A 109 2.95 -3.69 -7.23
N ILE A 110 1.67 -3.50 -7.57
CA ILE A 110 0.80 -4.61 -8.00
C ILE A 110 1.02 -5.02 -9.46
N ALA A 111 1.47 -4.11 -10.32
CA ALA A 111 1.60 -4.36 -11.77
C ALA A 111 2.58 -5.47 -12.15
N THR A 112 3.53 -5.81 -11.27
CA THR A 112 4.63 -6.75 -11.58
C THR A 112 4.60 -8.04 -10.76
N ARG A 113 3.63 -8.20 -9.84
CA ARG A 113 3.67 -9.22 -8.79
C ARG A 113 2.28 -9.78 -8.49
N THR A 114 2.25 -11.01 -7.96
CA THR A 114 0.99 -11.56 -7.45
C THR A 114 0.57 -10.77 -6.22
N SER A 115 -0.56 -10.09 -6.28
CA SER A 115 -0.98 -9.16 -5.24
C SER A 115 -2.35 -9.52 -4.68
N ILE A 116 -2.44 -9.63 -3.36
CA ILE A 116 -3.70 -9.77 -2.62
C ILE A 116 -3.94 -8.44 -1.92
N VAL A 117 -4.94 -7.70 -2.37
CA VAL A 117 -5.25 -6.37 -1.85
C VAL A 117 -6.59 -6.40 -1.15
N ILE A 118 -6.59 -6.04 0.14
CA ILE A 118 -7.79 -5.72 0.90
C ILE A 118 -8.10 -4.27 0.55
N ALA A 119 -8.94 -4.07 -0.45
CA ALA A 119 -9.15 -2.78 -1.07
C ALA A 119 -10.29 -2.00 -0.41
N HIS A 120 -10.03 -0.73 -0.09
CA HIS A 120 -11.05 0.25 0.29
C HIS A 120 -11.32 1.25 -0.83
N ARG A 121 -10.55 1.25 -1.93
CA ARG A 121 -10.73 2.14 -3.08
C ARG A 121 -11.34 1.44 -4.27
N LEU A 122 -12.33 2.09 -4.88
CA LEU A 122 -12.93 1.61 -6.12
C LEU A 122 -11.92 1.52 -7.28
N SER A 123 -10.94 2.44 -7.35
CA SER A 123 -9.88 2.37 -8.36
C SER A 123 -9.10 1.05 -8.29
N THR A 124 -8.66 0.67 -7.09
CA THR A 124 -7.98 -0.59 -6.82
C THR A 124 -8.86 -1.80 -7.16
N ILE A 125 -10.13 -1.77 -6.74
CA ILE A 125 -11.09 -2.85 -6.99
C ILE A 125 -11.34 -3.04 -8.50
N ARG A 126 -11.57 -1.94 -9.23
CA ARG A 126 -11.94 -1.98 -10.65
C ARG A 126 -10.82 -2.54 -11.54
N HIS A 127 -9.58 -2.32 -11.14
CA HIS A 127 -8.40 -2.80 -11.87
C HIS A 127 -7.93 -4.20 -11.45
N ALA A 128 -8.60 -4.85 -10.49
CA ALA A 128 -8.25 -6.19 -10.05
C ALA A 128 -8.62 -7.24 -11.11
N ASP A 129 -7.72 -8.20 -11.33
CA ASP A 129 -7.97 -9.34 -12.23
C ASP A 129 -9.15 -10.20 -11.73
N ARG A 130 -9.25 -10.37 -10.41
CA ARG A 130 -10.32 -11.11 -9.72
C ARG A 130 -10.64 -10.45 -8.39
N ILE A 131 -11.92 -10.44 -8.05
CA ILE A 131 -12.45 -9.86 -6.82
C ILE A 131 -13.10 -10.99 -6.01
N MET A 132 -12.83 -11.02 -4.72
CA MET A 132 -13.45 -11.95 -3.77
C MET A 132 -14.25 -11.17 -2.75
N VAL A 133 -15.57 -11.36 -2.75
CA VAL A 133 -16.45 -10.76 -1.74
C VAL A 133 -16.56 -11.70 -0.57
N LEU A 134 -16.21 -11.20 0.61
CA LEU A 134 -16.28 -11.91 1.88
C LEU A 134 -17.36 -11.29 2.77
N GLU A 135 -18.20 -12.13 3.38
CA GLU A 135 -19.14 -11.72 4.41
C GLU A 135 -19.19 -12.79 5.51
N SER A 136 -19.14 -12.36 6.77
CA SER A 136 -19.18 -13.28 7.92
C SER A 136 -18.17 -14.45 7.83
N GLY A 137 -16.98 -14.19 7.27
CA GLY A 137 -15.92 -15.19 7.10
C GLY A 137 -16.14 -16.18 5.95
N GLN A 138 -17.16 -15.98 5.10
CA GLN A 138 -17.44 -16.84 3.95
C GLN A 138 -17.29 -16.09 2.64
N ARG A 139 -16.87 -16.80 1.59
CA ARG A 139 -16.83 -16.27 0.23
C ARG A 139 -18.24 -16.28 -0.37
N LEU A 140 -18.82 -15.10 -0.55
CA LEU A 140 -20.13 -14.93 -1.18
C LEU A 140 -20.03 -14.91 -2.69
N GLU A 141 -19.11 -14.11 -3.24
CA GLU A 141 -18.97 -13.89 -4.68
C GLU A 141 -17.50 -13.91 -5.10
N PHE A 142 -17.24 -14.32 -6.34
CA PHE A 142 -15.90 -14.36 -6.91
C PHE A 142 -15.94 -14.25 -8.44
N GLY A 143 -15.31 -13.22 -9.00
CA GLY A 143 -15.38 -12.93 -10.44
C GLY A 143 -14.57 -11.70 -10.81
N THR A 144 -14.72 -11.24 -12.05
CA THR A 144 -14.24 -9.92 -12.49
C THR A 144 -15.18 -8.81 -12.02
N HIS A 145 -14.74 -7.55 -12.10
CA HIS A 145 -15.60 -6.40 -11.81
C HIS A 145 -16.92 -6.44 -12.59
N ASP A 146 -16.85 -6.66 -13.90
CA ASP A 146 -18.02 -6.65 -14.78
C ASP A 146 -18.98 -7.81 -14.50
N GLU A 147 -18.46 -9.01 -14.24
CA GLU A 147 -19.26 -10.19 -13.86
C GLU A 147 -20.06 -9.93 -12.57
N LEU A 148 -19.41 -9.33 -11.57
CA LEU A 148 -20.03 -9.05 -10.28
C LEU A 148 -21.02 -7.87 -10.34
N MET A 149 -20.74 -6.84 -11.14
CA MET A 149 -21.67 -5.71 -11.36
C MET A 149 -22.93 -6.11 -12.12
N ALA A 150 -22.85 -7.11 -13.01
CA ALA A 150 -24.00 -7.61 -13.76
C ALA A 150 -25.04 -8.31 -12.87
N ASN A 151 -24.65 -8.77 -11.67
CA ASN A 151 -25.56 -9.33 -10.70
C ASN A 151 -26.34 -8.22 -9.97
N ALA A 152 -27.57 -7.97 -10.41
CA ALA A 152 -28.43 -6.93 -9.84
C ALA A 152 -28.79 -7.12 -8.36
N GLN A 153 -28.65 -8.34 -7.83
CA GLN A 153 -28.86 -8.66 -6.41
C GLN A 153 -27.54 -9.05 -5.72
N GLY A 154 -26.40 -8.76 -6.35
CA GLY A 154 -25.07 -9.08 -5.82
C GLY A 154 -24.68 -8.14 -4.68
N ARG A 155 -24.05 -8.72 -3.66
CA ARG A 155 -23.47 -7.97 -2.53
C ARG A 155 -22.34 -7.08 -2.99
N TYR A 156 -21.56 -7.52 -3.98
CA TYR A 156 -20.53 -6.69 -4.61
C TYR A 156 -21.10 -5.36 -5.14
N ARG A 157 -22.17 -5.43 -5.94
CA ARG A 157 -22.80 -4.26 -6.54
C ARG A 157 -23.33 -3.30 -5.48
N GLU A 158 -23.98 -3.82 -4.45
CA GLU A 158 -24.47 -3.03 -3.31
C GLU A 158 -23.32 -2.28 -2.61
N LEU A 159 -22.20 -2.96 -2.35
CA LEU A 159 -21.00 -2.34 -1.76
C LEU A 159 -20.44 -1.21 -2.62
N VAL A 160 -20.38 -1.41 -3.94
CA VAL A 160 -19.93 -0.39 -4.89
C VAL A 160 -20.88 0.81 -4.90
N GLU A 161 -22.19 0.58 -4.98
CA GLU A 161 -23.20 1.65 -4.99
C GLU A 161 -23.19 2.46 -3.69
N MET A 162 -23.01 1.81 -2.53
CA MET A 162 -22.84 2.50 -1.25
C MET A 162 -21.61 3.40 -1.23
N GLN A 163 -20.48 2.95 -1.79
CA GLN A 163 -19.27 3.76 -1.86
C GLN A 163 -19.44 5.02 -2.73
N PHE A 164 -20.24 4.97 -3.80
CA PHE A 164 -20.60 6.15 -4.59
C PHE A 164 -21.50 7.12 -3.82
N SER A 165 -22.46 6.62 -3.04
CA SER A 165 -23.38 7.45 -2.26
C SER A 165 -22.73 8.22 -1.11
N LEU A 166 -21.52 7.83 -0.70
CA LEU A 166 -20.74 8.52 0.34
C LEU A 166 -19.89 9.68 -0.20
N ILE A 167 -19.87 9.89 -1.53
CA ILE A 167 -19.07 10.93 -2.20
C ILE A 167 -19.96 12.13 -2.64
N GLU A 168 -21.29 12.00 -2.60
CA GLU A 168 -22.26 13.12 -2.73
C GLU A 168 -22.64 13.73 -1.37
#